data_AF-A0AAN5I3J8-F1
#
_entry.id   AF-A0AAN5I3J8-F1
#
_cell.length_a   1.000
_cell.length_b   1.000
_cell.length_c   1.000
_cell.angle_alpha   90.00
_cell.angle_beta   90.00
_cell.angle_gamma   90.00
#
_symmetry.space_group_name_H-M   'P 1'
#
loop_
_entity.id
_entity.type
_entity.pdbx_description
1 polymer ?
#
loop_
_entity_poly.entity_id
_entity_poly.type
_entity_poly.pdbx_seq_one_letter_code
_entity_poly.pdbx_strand_id
1 'polypeptide(L)'
;AGSVPRPSFFDKVSRQAREEYVDNMFDVVKSRQQILDDELEWGRENGIEAEVRDHQKARLAYYDGHTERITEAFKELPEAFMKMYSYHRDFSLHTERAKALHRLLNASTPELRSLLQASCPWNIYKFANTDMFPEYKR
;
A
#
# COMPACT_ATOMS: atom_id res chain seq x y z
N ALA A 1 4.98 3.22 -6.30
CA ALA A 1 4.43 3.80 -5.06
C ALA A 1 5.59 3.88 -4.09
N GLY A 2 5.90 5.08 -3.57
CA GLY A 2 7.01 5.24 -2.63
C GLY A 2 6.69 4.51 -1.33
N SER A 3 7.57 3.62 -0.88
CA SER A 3 7.47 3.04 0.46
C SER A 3 7.53 4.16 1.49
N VAL A 4 6.85 4.00 2.64
CA VAL A 4 7.10 4.86 3.79
C VAL A 4 8.62 4.85 4.04
N PRO A 5 9.29 6.02 4.02
CA PRO A 5 10.73 6.05 4.13
C PRO A 5 11.17 5.41 5.44
N ARG A 6 12.19 4.56 5.37
CA ARG A 6 12.79 3.93 6.56
C ARG A 6 13.09 5.01 7.61
N PRO A 7 12.70 4.84 8.87
CA PRO A 7 12.98 5.85 9.89
C PRO A 7 14.49 6.07 10.05
N SER A 8 14.93 7.33 10.03
CA SER A 8 16.36 7.68 10.07
C SER A 8 17.03 7.30 11.39
N PHE A 9 16.27 7.22 12.48
CA PHE A 9 16.77 6.80 13.79
C PHE A 9 17.04 5.29 13.89
N PHE A 10 16.66 4.48 12.89
CA PHE A 10 16.91 3.03 12.90
C PHE A 10 18.40 2.66 12.94
N ASP A 11 19.29 3.54 12.50
CA ASP A 11 20.74 3.30 12.57
C ASP A 11 21.32 3.60 13.97
N LYS A 12 20.55 4.28 14.84
CA LYS A 12 20.95 4.67 16.20
C LYS A 12 20.53 3.66 17.27
N VAL A 13 19.68 2.69 16.91
CA VAL A 13 19.10 1.72 17.84
C VAL A 13 19.52 0.28 17.52
N SER A 14 19.43 -0.58 18.53
CA SER A 14 19.72 -2.01 18.39
C SER A 14 18.77 -2.67 17.38
N ARG A 15 19.10 -3.88 16.92
CA ARG A 15 18.19 -4.63 16.04
C ARG A 15 16.88 -4.97 16.75
N GLN A 16 16.96 -5.37 18.01
CA GLN A 16 15.81 -5.72 18.84
C GLN A 16 14.87 -4.51 19.04
N ALA A 17 15.43 -3.33 19.29
CA ALA A 17 14.64 -2.12 19.43
C ALA A 17 13.93 -1.72 18.12
N ARG A 18 14.55 -1.99 16.95
CA ARG A 18 13.88 -1.81 15.65
C ARG A 18 12.71 -2.78 15.46
N GLU A 19 12.90 -4.04 15.84
CA GLU A 19 11.85 -5.06 15.76
C GLU A 19 10.66 -4.64 16.64
N GLU A 20 10.92 -4.23 17.88
CA GLU A 20 9.90 -3.71 18.80
C GLU A 20 9.16 -2.48 18.26
N TYR A 21 9.89 -1.52 17.69
CA TYR A 21 9.26 -0.35 17.07
C TYR A 21 8.33 -0.75 15.92
N VAL A 22 8.77 -1.69 15.07
CA VAL A 22 7.97 -2.18 13.94
C VAL A 22 6.73 -2.94 14.44
N ASP A 23 6.86 -3.76 15.47
CA ASP A 23 5.74 -4.49 16.07
C ASP A 23 4.70 -3.53 16.66
N ASN A 24 5.15 -2.49 17.38
CA ASN A 24 4.26 -1.43 17.88
C ASN A 24 3.57 -0.67 16.74
N MET A 25 4.30 -0.35 15.67
CA MET A 25 3.77 0.40 14.52
C MET A 25 2.67 -0.37 13.76
N PHE A 26 2.73 -1.70 13.74
CA PHE A 26 1.79 -2.57 13.02
C PHE A 26 0.78 -3.30 13.93
N ASP A 27 0.64 -2.88 15.19
CA ASP A 27 -0.32 -3.47 16.12
C ASP A 27 -1.76 -3.21 15.64
N VAL A 28 -2.43 -4.27 15.20
CA VAL A 28 -3.81 -4.23 14.67
C VAL A 28 -4.89 -4.07 15.74
N VAL A 29 -4.54 -4.26 17.02
CA VAL A 29 -5.46 -4.13 18.16
C VAL A 29 -5.54 -2.68 18.62
N LYS A 30 -4.46 -1.92 18.48
CA LYS A 30 -4.36 -0.53 18.94
C LYS A 30 -4.95 0.46 17.94
N SER A 31 -5.56 1.51 18.48
CA SER A 31 -5.89 2.69 17.69
C SER A 31 -4.64 3.40 17.22
N ARG A 32 -4.76 4.16 16.13
CA ARG A 32 -3.64 4.92 15.57
C ARG A 32 -3.05 5.92 16.55
N GLN A 33 -3.88 6.56 17.39
CA GLN A 33 -3.39 7.49 18.40
C GLN A 33 -2.56 6.75 19.47
N GLN A 34 -3.04 5.59 19.93
CA GLN A 34 -2.28 4.77 20.90
C GLN A 34 -0.91 4.35 20.33
N ILE A 35 -0.86 3.93 19.06
CA ILE A 35 0.42 3.59 18.41
C ILE A 35 1.37 4.80 18.40
N LEU A 36 0.87 6.00 18.10
CA LEU A 36 1.70 7.21 18.11
C LEU A 36 2.23 7.55 19.50
N ASP A 37 1.39 7.40 20.53
CA ASP A 37 1.78 7.66 21.92
C ASP A 37 2.81 6.63 22.40
N ASP A 38 2.61 5.35 22.10
CA ASP A 38 3.53 4.25 22.43
C ASP A 38 4.89 4.42 21.75
N GLU A 39 4.91 4.81 20.47
CA GLU A 39 6.14 5.10 19.74
C GLU A 39 6.91 6.30 20.36
N LEU A 40 6.20 7.34 20.81
CA LEU A 40 6.84 8.48 21.49
C LEU A 40 7.42 8.08 22.85
N GLU A 41 6.73 7.22 23.61
CA GLU A 41 7.28 6.64 24.84
C GLU A 41 8.53 5.81 24.54
N TRP A 42 8.44 4.89 23.58
CA TRP A 42 9.59 4.11 23.11
C TRP A 42 10.76 5.01 22.67
N GLY A 43 10.46 6.12 22.00
CA GLY A 43 11.45 7.12 21.61
C GLY A 43 12.11 7.81 22.80
N ARG A 44 11.36 8.09 23.87
CA ARG A 44 11.90 8.64 25.13
C ARG A 44 12.83 7.65 25.83
N GLU A 45 12.44 6.39 25.93
CA GLU A 45 13.25 5.32 26.54
C GLU A 45 14.58 5.10 25.80
N ASN A 46 14.59 5.29 24.48
CA ASN A 46 15.76 5.15 23.64
C ASN A 46 16.52 6.47 23.40
N GLY A 47 16.11 7.59 24.01
CA GLY A 47 16.77 8.89 23.88
C GLY A 47 16.70 9.53 22.48
N ILE A 48 15.68 9.17 21.68
CA ILE A 48 15.47 9.61 20.29
C ILE A 48 14.05 10.15 20.04
N GLU A 49 13.40 10.68 21.09
CA GLU A 49 12.02 11.18 21.03
C GLU A 49 11.80 12.19 19.89
N ALA A 50 12.76 13.11 19.70
CA ALA A 50 12.67 14.14 18.67
C ALA A 50 12.62 13.53 17.26
N GLU A 51 13.50 12.56 16.97
CA GLU A 51 13.53 11.87 15.68
C GLU A 51 12.28 11.02 15.44
N VAL A 52 11.76 10.37 16.48
CA VAL A 52 10.49 9.63 16.40
C VAL A 52 9.34 10.58 16.09
N ARG A 53 9.25 11.72 16.80
CA ARG A 53 8.21 12.73 16.57
C ARG A 53 8.25 13.30 15.15
N ASP A 54 9.44 13.56 14.62
CA ASP A 54 9.59 14.06 13.24
C ASP A 54 9.23 12.98 12.20
N HIS A 55 9.60 11.73 12.45
CA HIS A 55 9.16 10.61 11.61
C HIS A 55 7.64 10.46 11.61
N GLN A 56 6.99 10.56 12.77
CA GLN A 56 5.52 10.52 12.86
C GLN A 56 4.85 11.61 12.04
N LYS A 57 5.35 12.86 12.11
CA LYS A 57 4.85 13.97 11.28
C LYS A 57 5.01 13.68 9.78
N ALA A 58 6.19 13.25 9.35
CA ALA A 58 6.45 12.91 7.96
C ALA A 58 5.56 11.76 7.48
N ARG A 59 5.33 10.77 8.35
CA ARG A 59 4.45 9.63 8.09
C ARG A 59 2.99 10.06 7.94
N LEU A 60 2.47 10.90 8.84
CA LEU A 60 1.12 11.44 8.73
C LEU A 60 0.92 12.22 7.43
N ALA A 61 1.82 13.15 7.12
CA ALA A 61 1.78 13.92 5.87
C ALA A 61 1.85 13.03 4.62
N TYR A 62 2.64 11.96 4.65
CA TYR A 62 2.67 10.97 3.56
C TYR A 62 1.31 10.30 3.38
N TYR A 63 0.66 9.86 4.47
CA TYR A 63 -0.63 9.18 4.41
C TYR A 63 -1.76 10.11 3.96
N ASP A 64 -1.75 11.38 4.40
CA ASP A 64 -2.71 12.38 3.95
C ASP A 64 -2.59 12.58 2.43
N GLY A 65 -1.37 12.86 1.94
CA GLY A 65 -1.14 13.02 0.50
C GLY A 65 -1.39 11.73 -0.29
N HIS A 66 -1.16 10.55 0.29
CA HIS A 66 -1.50 9.27 -0.35
C HIS A 66 -3.02 9.07 -0.45
N THR A 67 -3.77 9.46 0.59
CA THR A 67 -5.24 9.42 0.61
C THR A 67 -5.82 10.32 -0.48
N GLU A 68 -5.26 11.51 -0.66
CA GLU A 68 -5.64 12.41 -1.76
C GLU A 68 -5.38 11.76 -3.13
N ARG A 69 -4.18 11.20 -3.35
CA ARG A 69 -3.86 10.51 -4.61
C ARG A 69 -4.77 9.31 -4.89
N ILE A 70 -5.11 8.54 -3.87
CA ILE A 70 -6.09 7.44 -3.98
C ILE A 70 -7.47 7.98 -4.35
N THR A 71 -7.90 9.08 -3.70
CA THR A 71 -9.19 9.72 -3.96
C THR A 71 -9.29 10.19 -5.41
N GLU A 72 -8.23 10.78 -5.96
CA GLU A 72 -8.17 11.12 -7.38
C GLU A 72 -8.18 9.88 -8.28
N ALA A 73 -7.40 8.86 -7.93
CA ALA A 73 -7.40 7.59 -8.68
C ALA A 73 -8.78 6.91 -8.71
N PHE A 74 -9.58 7.03 -7.65
CA PHE A 74 -10.96 6.53 -7.63
C PHE A 74 -11.87 7.22 -8.65
N LYS A 75 -11.63 8.50 -8.97
CA LYS A 75 -12.40 9.21 -10.00
C LYS A 75 -12.12 8.66 -11.40
N GLU A 76 -10.86 8.29 -11.66
CA GLU A 76 -10.42 7.72 -12.94
C GLU A 76 -10.72 6.22 -13.09
N LEU A 77 -10.90 5.52 -11.96
CA LEU A 77 -11.04 4.07 -11.92
C LEU A 77 -12.15 3.52 -12.83
N PRO A 78 -13.39 4.07 -12.87
CA PRO A 78 -14.44 3.50 -13.71
C PRO A 78 -14.08 3.47 -15.20
N GLU A 79 -13.51 4.55 -15.73
CA GLU A 79 -13.12 4.63 -17.14
C GLU A 79 -11.94 3.69 -17.44
N ALA A 80 -10.90 3.74 -16.61
CA ALA A 80 -9.73 2.91 -16.78
C ALA A 80 -10.07 1.41 -16.65
N PHE A 81 -10.98 1.06 -15.74
CA PHE A 81 -11.49 -0.30 -15.58
C PHE A 81 -12.26 -0.76 -16.82
N MET A 82 -13.16 0.07 -17.37
CA MET A 82 -13.89 -0.26 -18.60
C MET A 82 -12.95 -0.49 -19.78
N LYS A 83 -11.89 0.31 -19.88
CA LYS A 83 -10.84 0.15 -20.90
C LYS A 83 -10.01 -1.13 -20.70
N MET A 84 -9.65 -1.45 -19.45
CA MET A 84 -9.00 -2.72 -19.12
C MET A 84 -9.90 -3.91 -19.49
N TYR A 85 -11.18 -3.84 -19.12
CA TYR A 85 -12.17 -4.87 -19.39
C TYR A 85 -12.42 -5.08 -20.89
N SER A 86 -12.46 -4.01 -21.69
CA SER A 86 -12.61 -4.13 -23.14
C SER A 86 -11.45 -4.89 -23.79
N TYR A 87 -10.20 -4.68 -23.34
CA TYR A 87 -9.06 -5.47 -23.80
C TYR A 87 -9.16 -6.95 -23.45
N HIS A 88 -9.74 -7.28 -22.29
CA HIS A 88 -9.97 -8.67 -21.90
C HIS A 88 -11.06 -9.36 -22.71
N ARG A 89 -12.13 -8.63 -23.09
CA ARG A 89 -13.26 -9.16 -23.86
C ARG A 89 -13.05 -9.17 -25.37
N ASP A 90 -12.11 -8.39 -25.87
CA ASP A 90 -11.79 -8.39 -27.30
C ASP A 90 -10.90 -9.59 -27.63
N PHE A 91 -11.53 -10.64 -28.16
CA PHE A 91 -10.87 -11.88 -28.58
C PHE A 91 -10.03 -11.72 -29.86
N SER A 92 -10.17 -10.62 -30.59
CA SER A 92 -9.34 -10.34 -31.78
C SER A 92 -7.93 -9.87 -31.41
N LEU A 93 -7.75 -9.32 -30.19
CA LEU A 93 -6.49 -8.77 -29.69
C LEU A 93 -5.55 -9.84 -29.13
N HIS A 94 -5.28 -10.96 -29.83
CA HIS A 94 -4.45 -12.06 -29.31
C HIS A 94 -3.13 -11.61 -28.64
N THR A 95 -2.11 -11.28 -29.42
CA THR A 95 -0.80 -10.81 -28.92
C THR A 95 -0.82 -9.34 -28.51
N GLU A 96 -1.74 -8.55 -29.07
CA GLU A 96 -1.84 -7.11 -28.81
C GLU A 96 -2.54 -6.78 -27.47
N ARG A 97 -3.34 -7.69 -26.91
CA ARG A 97 -3.99 -7.52 -25.59
C ARG A 97 -2.96 -7.27 -24.50
N ALA A 98 -1.90 -8.08 -24.45
CA ALA A 98 -0.84 -7.91 -23.46
C ALA A 98 -0.17 -6.53 -23.56
N LYS A 99 0.09 -6.06 -24.79
CA LYS A 99 0.67 -4.74 -25.04
C LYS A 99 -0.30 -3.61 -24.70
N ALA A 100 -1.59 -3.76 -25.00
CA ALA A 100 -2.62 -2.77 -24.66
C ALA A 100 -2.78 -2.62 -23.13
N LEU A 101 -2.86 -3.74 -22.42
CA LEU A 101 -2.89 -3.75 -20.95
C LEU A 101 -1.62 -3.16 -20.35
N HIS A 102 -0.45 -3.52 -20.88
CA HIS A 102 0.83 -2.96 -20.41
C HIS A 102 0.88 -1.44 -20.60
N ARG A 103 0.45 -0.93 -21.76
CA ARG A 103 0.37 0.52 -22.04
C ARG A 103 -0.59 1.22 -21.09
N LEU A 104 -1.77 0.65 -20.85
CA LEU A 104 -2.74 1.20 -19.90
C LEU A 104 -2.13 1.31 -18.50
N LEU A 105 -1.56 0.21 -17.98
CA LEU A 105 -0.97 0.20 -16.64
C LEU A 105 0.21 1.19 -16.53
N ASN A 106 1.05 1.30 -17.55
CA ASN A 106 2.18 2.24 -17.54
C ASN A 106 1.72 3.71 -17.58
N ALA A 107 0.63 4.01 -18.29
CA ALA A 107 0.06 5.36 -18.34
C ALA A 107 -0.66 5.75 -17.05
N SER A 108 -1.14 4.78 -16.26
CA SER A 108 -1.78 5.02 -14.97
C SER A 108 -0.79 5.46 -13.89
N THR A 109 -1.28 6.32 -12.98
CA THR A 109 -0.59 6.60 -11.71
C THR A 109 -0.39 5.32 -10.89
N PRO A 110 0.58 5.27 -9.96
CA PRO A 110 0.79 4.09 -9.13
C PRO A 110 -0.46 3.66 -8.35
N GLU A 111 -1.22 4.62 -7.82
CA GLU A 111 -2.47 4.39 -7.10
C GLU A 111 -3.54 3.79 -8.03
N LEU A 112 -3.79 4.40 -9.19
CA LEU A 112 -4.75 3.88 -10.17
C LEU A 112 -4.36 2.49 -10.68
N ARG A 113 -3.07 2.28 -10.98
CA ARG A 113 -2.54 0.98 -11.39
C ARG A 113 -2.82 -0.09 -10.32
N SER A 114 -2.61 0.23 -9.04
CA SER A 114 -2.86 -0.69 -7.93
C SER A 114 -4.34 -1.04 -7.82
N LEU A 115 -5.24 -0.04 -7.97
CA LEU A 115 -6.69 -0.26 -8.00
C LEU A 115 -7.14 -1.11 -9.20
N LEU A 116 -6.57 -0.88 -10.39
CA LEU A 116 -6.83 -1.68 -11.59
C LEU A 116 -6.37 -3.13 -11.41
N GLN A 117 -5.20 -3.34 -10.82
CA GLN A 117 -4.71 -4.67 -10.50
C GLN A 117 -5.61 -5.36 -9.47
N ALA A 118 -6.06 -4.67 -8.42
CA ALA A 118 -6.97 -5.23 -7.42
C ALA A 118 -8.34 -5.61 -8.03
N SER A 119 -8.84 -4.81 -8.98
CA SER A 119 -10.12 -5.06 -9.66
C SER A 119 -10.04 -6.05 -10.83
N CYS A 120 -8.85 -6.56 -11.15
CA CYS A 120 -8.65 -7.44 -12.29
C CYS A 120 -9.44 -8.76 -12.13
N PRO A 121 -10.21 -9.21 -13.14
CA PRO A 121 -11.06 -10.41 -13.03
C PRO A 121 -10.31 -11.68 -12.64
N TRP A 122 -9.02 -11.79 -13.00
CA TRP A 122 -8.16 -12.91 -12.58
C TRP A 122 -7.93 -12.96 -11.07
N ASN A 123 -7.85 -11.79 -10.42
CA ASN A 123 -7.76 -11.72 -8.95
C ASN A 123 -9.12 -12.05 -8.32
N ILE A 124 -10.23 -11.60 -8.90
CA ILE A 124 -11.57 -12.01 -8.44
C ILE A 124 -11.76 -13.53 -8.60
N TYR A 125 -11.32 -14.13 -9.71
CA TYR A 125 -11.35 -15.58 -9.92
C TYR A 125 -10.49 -16.32 -8.87
N LYS A 126 -9.26 -15.86 -8.60
CA LYS A 126 -8.43 -16.43 -7.52
C LYS A 126 -9.05 -16.26 -6.13
N PHE A 127 -9.72 -15.14 -5.88
CA PHE A 127 -10.45 -14.91 -4.62
C PHE A 127 -11.61 -15.89 -4.48
N ALA A 128 -12.45 -15.99 -5.51
CA ALA A 128 -13.61 -16.87 -5.56
C ALA A 128 -13.25 -18.36 -5.45
N ASN A 129 -12.07 -18.74 -5.95
CA ASN A 129 -11.56 -20.10 -5.86
C ASN A 129 -10.64 -20.34 -4.65
N THR A 130 -10.53 -19.40 -3.69
CA THR A 130 -9.62 -19.47 -2.52
C THR A 130 -8.14 -19.69 -2.86
N ASP A 131 -7.75 -19.44 -4.11
CA ASP A 131 -6.37 -19.60 -4.60
C ASP A 131 -5.48 -18.41 -4.23
N MET A 132 -6.06 -17.30 -3.75
CA MET A 132 -5.30 -16.17 -3.23
C MET A 132 -4.82 -16.34 -1.79
N PHE A 133 -5.49 -17.22 -1.02
CA PHE A 133 -5.14 -17.51 0.37
C PHE A 133 -5.27 -19.02 0.62
N PRO A 134 -4.37 -19.84 0.04
CA PRO A 134 -4.47 -21.29 0.09
C PRO A 134 -4.44 -21.85 1.51
N GLU A 135 -3.82 -21.14 2.45
CA GLU A 135 -3.82 -21.42 3.89
C GLU A 135 -5.19 -21.33 4.59
N TYR A 136 -6.21 -20.79 3.92
CA TYR A 136 -7.60 -20.74 4.42
C TYR A 136 -8.52 -21.77 3.75
N LYS A 137 -7.99 -22.65 2.89
CA LYS A 137 -8.75 -23.81 2.39
C LYS A 137 -8.96 -24.78 3.57
N ARG A 138 -10.17 -24.79 4.11
CA ARG A 138 -10.64 -25.81 5.07
C ARG A 138 -10.83 -27.15 4.38
#